data_AF-A0A2G6MNA6-F1
#
_entry.id   AF-A0A2G6MNA6-F1
#
_cell.length_a   1.000
_cell.length_b   1.000
_cell.length_c   1.000
_cell.angle_alpha   90.00
_cell.angle_beta   90.00
_cell.angle_gamma   90.00
#
_symmetry.space_group_name_H-M   'P 1'
#
loop_
_entity.id
_entity.type
_entity.pdbx_description
1 polymer ?
#
loop_
_entity_poly.entity_id
_entity_poly.type
_entity_poly.pdbx_seq_one_letter_code
_entity_poly.pdbx_strand_id
1 'polypeptide(L)'
;MSELLDNQESARDAVVEWLTKKSKSKTKFYIKDFYKIFPDDKPRMIKKVVNKMVEDGILEFWSSGSTTMYGLKGVGIQHESEGEE
;
A
#
# COMPACT_ATOMS: atom_id res chain seq x y z
N MET A 1 -13.06 -6.44 14.43
CA MET A 1 -12.67 -6.12 13.03
C MET A 1 -13.37 -4.83 12.74
N SER A 2 -12.67 -3.86 12.18
CA SER A 2 -13.30 -2.59 11.80
C SER A 2 -14.33 -2.85 10.71
N GLU A 3 -15.49 -2.18 10.79
CA GLU A 3 -16.50 -2.20 9.72
C GLU A 3 -15.90 -1.77 8.36
N LEU A 4 -14.80 -1.01 8.40
CA LEU A 4 -14.08 -0.53 7.22
C LEU A 4 -13.46 -1.66 6.38
N LEU A 5 -13.08 -2.77 7.01
CA LEU A 5 -12.43 -3.90 6.34
C LEU A 5 -13.43 -4.99 5.91
N ASP A 6 -14.62 -5.00 6.52
CA ASP A 6 -15.76 -5.80 6.07
C ASP A 6 -16.24 -5.33 4.68
N ASN A 7 -16.12 -4.04 4.39
CA ASN A 7 -16.34 -3.48 3.07
C ASN A 7 -15.03 -3.23 2.32
N GLN A 8 -14.59 -4.22 1.54
CA GLN A 8 -13.34 -4.16 0.76
C GLN A 8 -13.24 -2.90 -0.12
N GLU A 9 -14.39 -2.39 -0.58
CA GLU A 9 -14.48 -1.15 -1.35
C GLU A 9 -14.16 0.10 -0.51
N SER A 10 -14.66 0.18 0.72
CA SER A 10 -14.30 1.29 1.62
C SER A 10 -12.82 1.22 2.05
N ALA A 11 -12.28 0.02 2.27
CA ALA A 11 -10.88 -0.16 2.60
C ALA A 11 -9.94 0.27 1.46
N ARG A 12 -10.24 -0.10 0.21
CA ARG A 12 -9.42 0.31 -0.95
C ARG A 12 -9.44 1.83 -1.12
N ASP A 13 -10.60 2.47 -0.97
CA ASP A 13 -10.74 3.91 -1.19
C ASP A 13 -9.98 4.68 -0.11
N ALA A 14 -10.06 4.25 1.16
CA ALA A 14 -9.26 4.82 2.24
C ALA A 14 -7.75 4.72 1.97
N VAL A 15 -7.28 3.59 1.44
CA VAL A 15 -5.88 3.39 1.06
C VAL A 15 -5.48 4.31 -0.10
N VAL A 16 -6.27 4.35 -1.17
CA VAL A 16 -5.99 5.17 -2.36
C VAL A 16 -5.99 6.65 -1.99
N GLU A 17 -6.95 7.11 -1.20
CA GLU A 17 -7.00 8.49 -0.71
C GLU A 17 -5.78 8.84 0.14
N TRP A 18 -5.39 7.95 1.07
CA TRP A 18 -4.23 8.18 1.92
C TRP A 18 -2.94 8.26 1.09
N LEU A 19 -2.76 7.34 0.15
CA LEU A 19 -1.62 7.33 -0.77
C LEU A 19 -1.63 8.56 -1.68
N THR A 20 -2.79 8.99 -2.19
CA THR A 20 -2.93 10.18 -3.04
C THR A 20 -2.60 11.46 -2.26
N LYS A 21 -2.95 11.53 -0.97
CA LYS A 21 -2.57 12.64 -0.10
C LYS A 21 -1.05 12.66 0.14
N LYS A 22 -0.42 11.49 0.25
CA LYS A 22 1.01 11.35 0.53
C LYS A 22 1.90 11.34 -0.72
N SER A 23 1.34 11.06 -1.90
CA SER A 23 2.06 10.95 -3.18
C SER A 23 2.82 12.21 -3.56
N LYS A 24 2.41 13.38 -3.04
CA LYS A 24 3.14 14.64 -3.17
C LYS A 24 4.53 14.64 -2.55
N SER A 25 4.80 13.74 -1.59
CA SER A 25 6.08 13.69 -0.87
C SER A 25 6.74 12.32 -0.94
N LYS A 26 5.97 11.23 -0.92
CA LYS A 26 6.49 9.86 -1.04
C LYS A 26 5.52 9.03 -1.87
N THR A 27 6.06 8.19 -2.74
CA THR A 27 5.27 7.30 -3.60
C THR A 27 5.30 5.84 -3.14
N LYS A 28 6.27 5.47 -2.29
CA LYS A 28 6.47 4.13 -1.74
C LYS A 28 6.32 4.13 -0.21
N PHE A 29 5.57 3.16 0.34
CA PHE A 29 5.26 3.04 1.76
C PHE A 29 5.44 1.60 2.24
N TYR A 30 5.88 1.43 3.49
CA TYR A 30 6.00 0.09 4.06
C TYR A 30 4.64 -0.46 4.46
N ILE A 31 4.48 -1.79 4.51
CA ILE A 31 3.25 -2.41 5.02
C ILE A 31 2.84 -1.89 6.41
N LYS A 32 3.83 -1.54 7.25
CA LYS A 32 3.63 -0.97 8.59
C LYS A 32 2.95 0.40 8.56
N ASP A 33 3.11 1.17 7.48
CA ASP A 33 2.44 2.47 7.34
C ASP A 33 0.93 2.30 7.11
N PHE A 34 0.51 1.22 6.45
CA PHE A 34 -0.92 0.91 6.25
C PHE A 34 -1.62 0.56 7.58
N TYR A 35 -0.89 0.14 8.60
CA TYR A 35 -1.44 -0.07 9.94
C TYR A 35 -1.91 1.25 10.57
N LYS A 36 -1.41 2.41 10.10
CA LYS A 36 -1.89 3.72 10.55
C LYS A 36 -3.25 4.09 9.96
N ILE A 37 -3.60 3.48 8.83
CA ILE A 37 -4.91 3.64 8.17
C ILE A 37 -5.95 2.77 8.88
N PHE A 38 -5.52 1.57 9.31
CA PHE A 38 -6.38 0.59 9.99
C PHE A 38 -5.78 0.18 11.35
N PRO A 39 -5.73 1.10 12.34
CA PRO A 39 -5.10 0.83 13.64
C PRO A 39 -5.80 -0.26 14.45
N ASP A 40 -7.12 -0.41 14.27
CA ASP A 40 -7.95 -1.40 14.96
C ASP A 40 -8.01 -2.77 14.25
N ASP A 41 -7.38 -2.89 13.07
CA ASP A 41 -7.42 -4.12 12.29
C ASP A 41 -6.18 -4.99 12.43
N LYS A 42 -6.41 -6.28 12.27
CA LYS A 42 -5.33 -7.27 12.35
C LYS A 42 -4.38 -7.08 11.16
N PRO A 43 -3.05 -7.10 11.37
CA PRO A 43 -2.06 -7.00 10.30
C PRO A 43 -2.28 -7.99 9.14
N ARG A 44 -2.80 -9.19 9.44
CA ARG A 44 -3.15 -10.21 8.43
C ARG A 44 -4.23 -9.72 7.46
N MET A 45 -5.24 -8.99 7.94
CA MET A 45 -6.34 -8.48 7.13
C MET A 45 -5.87 -7.34 6.24
N ILE A 46 -5.09 -6.42 6.80
CA ILE A 46 -4.49 -5.30 6.06
C ILE A 46 -3.61 -5.82 4.92
N LYS A 47 -2.75 -6.81 5.21
CA LYS A 47 -1.92 -7.47 4.18
C LYS A 47 -2.77 -8.11 3.09
N LYS A 48 -3.90 -8.74 3.44
CA LYS A 48 -4.81 -9.34 2.45
C LYS A 48 -5.41 -8.29 1.52
N VAL A 49 -5.87 -7.15 2.05
CA VAL A 49 -6.40 -6.04 1.24
C VAL A 49 -5.33 -5.45 0.35
N VAL A 50 -4.16 -5.12 0.90
CA VAL A 50 -3.06 -4.51 0.13
C VAL A 50 -2.59 -5.45 -0.99
N ASN A 51 -2.41 -6.75 -0.71
CA ASN A 51 -2.08 -7.72 -1.74
C ASN A 51 -3.17 -7.81 -2.81
N LYS A 52 -4.44 -7.81 -2.42
CA LYS A 52 -5.56 -7.84 -3.37
C LYS A 52 -5.53 -6.61 -4.28
N MET A 53 -5.22 -5.43 -3.74
CA MET A 53 -5.07 -4.20 -4.53
C MET A 53 -3.87 -4.25 -5.48
N VAL A 54 -2.81 -4.99 -5.15
CA VAL A 54 -1.69 -5.25 -6.07
C VAL A 54 -2.13 -6.19 -7.19
N GLU A 55 -2.86 -7.26 -6.87
CA GLU A 55 -3.43 -8.19 -7.86
C GLU A 55 -4.41 -7.49 -8.81
N ASP A 56 -5.22 -6.57 -8.29
CA ASP A 56 -6.16 -5.76 -9.06
C ASP A 56 -5.45 -4.65 -9.87
N GLY A 57 -4.13 -4.50 -9.71
CA GLY A 57 -3.33 -3.51 -10.43
C GLY A 57 -3.59 -2.07 -9.99
N ILE A 58 -4.09 -1.85 -8.78
CA ILE A 58 -4.27 -0.52 -8.18
C ILE A 58 -2.96 -0.08 -7.52
N LEU A 59 -2.28 -1.01 -6.85
CA LEU A 59 -1.01 -0.78 -6.19
C LEU A 59 0.14 -1.50 -6.90
N GLU A 60 1.33 -0.94 -6.79
CA GLU A 60 2.58 -1.59 -7.13
C GLU A 60 3.26 -2.12 -5.88
N PHE A 61 3.87 -3.29 -6.00
CA PHE A 61 4.64 -3.96 -4.96
C PHE A 61 6.13 -3.88 -5.27
N TRP A 62 6.93 -3.52 -4.28
CA TRP A 62 8.39 -3.58 -4.34
C TRP A 62 8.94 -4.38 -3.17
N SER A 63 9.88 -5.28 -3.47
CA SER A 63 10.70 -5.94 -2.46
C SER A 63 11.91 -5.06 -2.15
N SER A 64 12.10 -4.70 -0.89
CA SER A 64 13.25 -3.92 -0.43
C SER A 64 14.00 -4.72 0.64
N GLY A 65 14.70 -5.77 0.19
CA GLY A 65 15.46 -6.67 1.06
C GLY A 65 14.57 -7.41 2.07
N SER A 66 14.73 -7.11 3.36
CA SER A 66 13.97 -7.75 4.45
C SER A 66 12.55 -7.21 4.65
N THR A 67 12.11 -6.24 3.83
CA THR A 67 10.82 -5.57 3.97
C THR A 67 10.11 -5.38 2.63
N THR A 68 8.81 -5.11 2.68
CA THR A 68 7.94 -4.93 1.51
C THR A 68 7.37 -3.52 1.47
N MET A 69 7.40 -2.93 0.28
CA MET A 69 6.88 -1.60 0.01
C MET A 69 5.75 -1.64 -1.01
N TYR A 70 4.81 -0.71 -0.87
CA TYR A 70 3.61 -0.60 -1.70
C TYR A 70 3.34 0.86 -2.02
N GLY A 71 2.65 1.12 -3.12
CA GLY A 71 2.41 2.48 -3.61
C GLY A 71 1.41 2.49 -4.76
N LEU A 72 0.88 3.67 -5.09
CA LEU A 72 -0.10 3.79 -6.18
C LEU A 72 0.56 3.50 -7.53
N LYS A 73 -0.08 2.62 -8.29
CA LYS A 73 0.38 2.27 -9.63
C LYS A 73 0.41 3.50 -10.53
N GLY A 74 1.54 3.71 -11.21
CA GLY A 74 1.70 4.81 -12.18
C GLY A 74 1.91 6.20 -11.58
N VAL A 75 1.85 6.36 -10.25
CA VAL A 75 2.25 7.60 -9.56
C VAL A 75 3.75 7.57 -9.24
N GLY A 76 4.37 6.40 -9.29
CA GLY A 76 5.80 6.19 -9.06
C GLY A 76 6.59 5.91 -10.34
N ILE A 77 6.64 6.83 -11.31
CA ILE A 77 7.65 6.76 -12.36
C ILE A 77 8.41 8.08 -12.46
N GLN A 78 9.55 8.15 -11.76
CA GLN A 78 10.77 8.78 -12.28
C GLN A 78 12.00 8.31 -11.48
N HIS A 79 12.81 7.43 -12.12
CA HIS A 79 14.25 7.15 -11.90
C HIS A 79 14.66 6.64 -10.49
N GLU A 80 15.65 5.78 -10.26
CA GLU A 80 16.76 5.20 -11.02
C GLU A 80 17.17 3.94 -10.23
N SER A 81 17.78 2.97 -10.92
CA SER A 81 18.86 2.05 -10.54
C SER A 81 19.13 1.61 -9.08
N GLU A 82 19.86 0.49 -8.98
CA GLU A 82 20.47 -0.15 -7.78
C GLU A 82 19.60 -1.27 -7.15
N GLY A 83 19.95 -2.55 -7.18
CA GLY A 83 21.25 -3.19 -7.45
C GLY A 83 21.16 -4.33 -8.45
N GLU A 84 21.88 -4.16 -9.56
CA GLU A 84 22.78 -5.21 -10.01
C GLU A 84 23.98 -5.20 -9.06
N GLU A 85 24.06 -6.20 -8.18
CA GLU A 85 25.30 -6.87 -7.75
C GLU A 85 24.97 -8.25 -7.18
#